data_AF-A0A5P0JJV0-F1
#
_entry.id   AF-A0A5P0JJV0-F1
#
_cell.length_a   1.000
_cell.length_b   1.000
_cell.length_c   1.000
_cell.angle_alpha   90.00
_cell.angle_beta   90.00
_cell.angle_gamma   90.00
#
_symmetry.space_group_name_H-M   'P 1'
#
loop_
_entity.id
_entity.type
_entity.pdbx_description
1 polymer ?
#
loop_
_entity_poly.entity_id
_entity_poly.type
_entity_poly.pdbx_seq_one_letter_code
_entity_poly.pdbx_strand_id
1 'polypeptide(L)' 'MTIIHPLLASSSAPNYRQSWRLAGVWRRAINLMTESGELLTLHRQGSGFGPGGWVLRRAQFDALCGG' A
#
# COMPACT_ATOMS: atom_id res chain seq x y z
N MET A 1 15.10 -6.55 -3.34
CA MET A 1 14.13 -6.11 -2.31
C MET A 1 13.66 -4.72 -2.69
N THR A 2 12.38 -4.52 -2.97
CA THR A 2 11.85 -3.20 -3.41
C THR A 2 11.52 -2.35 -2.19
N ILE A 3 12.14 -1.18 -2.07
CA ILE A 3 11.83 -0.21 -1.01
C ILE A 3 10.69 0.70 -1.51
N ILE A 4 9.66 0.85 -0.70
CA ILE A 4 8.50 1.70 -1.00
C ILE A 4 8.73 3.08 -0.38
N HIS A 5 8.54 4.14 -1.18
CA HIS A 5 8.70 5.53 -0.75
C HIS A 5 7.38 6.27 -0.94
N PRO A 6 6.46 6.19 0.03
CA PRO A 6 5.15 6.80 -0.10
C PRO A 6 5.27 8.32 -0.24
N LEU A 7 4.41 8.90 -1.08
CA LEU A 7 4.17 10.34 -1.15
C LEU A 7 3.47 10.85 0.10
N LEU A 8 2.50 10.07 0.57
CA LEU A 8 1.73 10.32 1.79
C LEU A 8 1.58 8.99 2.52
N ALA A 9 1.71 9.02 3.84
CA ALA A 9 1.38 7.91 4.70
C ALA A 9 0.38 8.42 5.75
N SER A 10 -0.75 7.75 5.89
CA SER A 10 -1.68 8.07 6.97
C SER A 10 -1.01 7.82 8.32
N SER A 11 -1.22 8.72 9.28
CA SER A 11 -0.79 8.55 10.67
C SER A 11 -1.51 7.39 11.37
N SER A 12 -2.68 6.99 10.86
CA SER A 12 -3.47 5.87 11.36
C SER A 12 -3.17 4.56 10.60
N ALA A 13 -2.19 4.56 9.70
CA ALA A 13 -1.75 3.33 9.05
C ALA A 13 -1.11 2.38 10.08
N PRO A 14 -1.28 1.05 9.92
CA PRO A 14 -0.69 0.06 10.81
C PRO A 14 0.84 0.13 10.78
N ASN A 15 1.49 -0.41 11.82
CA ASN A 15 2.94 -0.50 11.88
C ASN A 15 3.48 -1.25 10.66
N TYR A 16 4.38 -0.66 9.88
CA TYR A 16 4.88 -1.28 8.66
C TYR A 16 6.01 -2.30 8.91
N ARG A 17 6.63 -2.31 10.11
CA ARG A 17 7.76 -3.19 10.46
C ARG A 17 7.29 -4.57 10.92
N GLN A 18 6.51 -5.22 10.06
CA GLN A 18 5.96 -6.54 10.31
C GLN A 18 5.80 -7.33 9.01
N SER A 19 5.48 -8.61 9.14
CA SER A 19 5.25 -9.49 8.00
C SER A 19 3.89 -9.18 7.36
N TRP A 20 3.90 -9.03 6.04
CA TRP A 20 2.72 -8.72 5.24
C TRP A 20 2.42 -9.84 4.25
N ARG A 21 1.15 -10.18 4.11
CA ARG A 21 0.63 -11.05 3.05
C ARG A 21 -0.13 -10.20 2.04
N LEU A 22 0.03 -10.50 0.77
CA LEU A 22 -0.78 -9.88 -0.27
C LEU A 22 -2.23 -10.33 -0.12
N ALA A 23 -3.13 -9.38 0.15
CA ALA A 23 -4.57 -9.63 0.23
C ALA A 23 -5.27 -9.40 -1.12
N GLY A 24 -4.73 -8.52 -1.96
CA GLY A 24 -5.21 -8.33 -3.32
C GLY A 24 -4.59 -7.16 -4.05
N VAL A 25 -4.72 -7.18 -5.37
CA VAL A 25 -4.24 -6.15 -6.29
C VAL A 25 -5.41 -5.69 -7.14
N TRP A 26 -5.62 -4.39 -7.21
CA TRP A 26 -6.62 -3.74 -8.05
C TRP A 26 -5.97 -2.62 -8.85
N ARG A 27 -6.70 -2.12 -9.86
CA ARG A 27 -6.25 -1.04 -10.74
C ARG A 27 -5.73 0.22 -10.02
N ARG A 28 -6.15 0.45 -8.78
CA ARG A 28 -5.84 1.68 -8.01
C ARG A 28 -5.36 1.42 -6.58
N ALA A 29 -5.34 0.18 -6.12
CA ALA A 29 -4.99 -0.17 -4.76
C ALA A 29 -4.33 -1.55 -4.68
N ILE A 30 -3.38 -1.71 -3.76
CA ILE A 30 -2.83 -3.00 -3.33
C ILE A 30 -3.10 -3.12 -1.84
N ASN A 31 -3.73 -4.22 -1.42
CA ASN A 31 -3.96 -4.48 -0.01
C ASN A 31 -2.95 -5.49 0.51
N LEU A 32 -2.32 -5.13 1.62
CA LEU A 32 -1.45 -5.98 2.41
C LEU A 32 -2.11 -6.23 3.75
N MET A 33 -2.11 -7.47 4.21
CA MET A 33 -2.73 -7.86 5.47
C MET A 33 -1.74 -8.63 6.35
N THR A 34 -1.75 -8.33 7.64
CA THR A 34 -1.00 -9.11 8.63
C THR A 34 -1.75 -10.40 9.00
N GLU A 35 -1.10 -11.30 9.73
CA GLU A 35 -1.77 -12.46 10.30
C GLU A 35 -2.85 -12.08 11.34
N SER A 36 -2.67 -10.96 12.05
CA SER A 36 -3.63 -10.40 13.00
C SER A 36 -4.80 -9.66 12.34
N GLY A 37 -4.81 -9.52 11.01
CA GLY A 37 -5.90 -8.87 10.26
C GLY A 37 -5.76 -7.36 10.10
N GLU A 38 -4.63 -6.75 10.46
CA GLU A 38 -4.36 -5.35 10.14
C GLU A 38 -4.20 -5.17 8.64
N LEU A 39 -4.77 -4.09 8.10
CA LEU A 39 -4.78 -3.81 6.67
C LEU A 39 -4.00 -2.54 6.34
N LEU A 40 -3.00 -2.67 5.46
CA LEU A 40 -2.32 -1.55 4.82
C LEU A 40 -2.74 -1.50 3.34
N THR A 41 -3.32 -0.38 2.92
CA THR A 41 -3.65 -0.15 1.50
C THR A 41 -2.63 0.77 0.84
N LEU A 42 -1.92 0.27 -0.16
CA LEU A 42 -1.10 1.08 -1.05
C LEU A 42 -2.00 1.64 -2.15
N HIS A 43 -2.16 2.95 -2.23
CA HIS A 43 -2.98 3.64 -3.22
C HIS A 43 -2.13 4.18 -4.36
N ARG A 44 -2.63 4.06 -5.58
CA ARG A 44 -2.04 4.71 -6.75
C ARG A 44 -2.31 6.22 -6.70
N GLN A 45 -1.28 7.06 -6.85
CA GLN A 45 -1.41 8.53 -6.88
C GLN A 45 -2.57 9.00 -7.78
N GLY A 46 -3.42 9.87 -7.21
CA GLY A 46 -4.61 10.42 -7.85
C GLY A 46 -5.90 9.61 -7.63
N SER A 47 -5.90 8.61 -6.75
CA SER A 47 -7.07 7.72 -6.53
C SER A 47 -7.84 7.98 -5.23
N GLY A 48 -7.44 8.98 -4.44
CA GLY A 48 -7.87 9.12 -3.04
C GLY A 48 -7.18 8.08 -2.12
N PHE A 49 -7.20 8.31 -0.80
CA PHE A 49 -6.65 7.37 0.17
C PHE A 49 -7.47 7.35 1.47
N GLY A 50 -7.48 6.21 2.15
CA GLY A 50 -8.17 6.03 3.43
C GLY A 50 -7.23 6.09 4.64
N PRO A 51 -7.76 6.01 5.87
CA PRO A 51 -6.98 6.13 7.11
C PRO A 51 -5.95 5.00 7.31
N GLY A 52 -6.10 3.84 6.68
CA GLY A 52 -5.10 2.76 6.67
C GLY A 52 -4.13 2.80 5.49
N GLY A 53 -4.05 3.93 4.78
CA GLY A 53 -3.48 3.99 3.43
C GLY A 53 -2.15 4.73 3.31
N TRP A 54 -1.32 4.26 2.39
CA TRP A 54 -0.15 4.96 1.86
C TRP A 54 -0.39 5.30 0.39
N VAL A 55 0.03 6.47 -0.08
CA VAL A 55 -0.05 6.86 -1.50
C VAL A 55 1.30 6.68 -2.15
N LEU A 56 1.37 5.91 -3.23
CA LEU A 56 2.59 5.71 -4.03
C LEU A 56 2.55 6.51 -5.32
N ARG A 57 3.72 6.95 -5.79
CA ARG A 57 3.86 7.51 -7.15
C ARG A 57 3.36 6.48 -8.16
N ARG A 58 2.70 6.94 -9.24
CA ARG A 58 2.15 6.06 -10.29
C ARG A 58 3.13 5.00 -10.76
N ALA A 59 4.34 5.40 -11.16
CA ALA A 59 5.36 4.47 -11.64
C ALA A 59 5.78 3.42 -10.59
N GLN A 60 5.89 3.80 -9.31
CA GLN A 60 6.22 2.85 -8.25
C GLN A 60 5.07 1.88 -7.98
N PHE A 61 3.82 2.35 -8.02
CA PHE A 61 2.65 1.50 -7.89
C PHE A 61 2.55 0.51 -9.05
N ASP A 62 2.67 1.00 -10.29
CA ASP A 62 2.53 0.20 -11.51
C ASP A 62 3.64 -0.89 -11.57
N ALA A 63 4.87 -0.58 -11.12
CA ALA A 63 5.95 -1.56 -10.98
C ALA A 63 5.66 -2.68 -9.96
N LEU A 64 4.89 -2.41 -8.90
CA LEU A 64 4.48 -3.42 -7.93
C LEU A 64 3.38 -4.35 -8.48
N CYS A 65 2.60 -3.88 -9.45
CA CYS A 65 1.54 -4.67 -10.10
C CYS A 65 2.05 -5.57 -11.25
N GLY A 66 3.34 -5.51 -11.59
CA GLY A 66 3.92 -6.32 -12.66
C GLY A 66 4.19 -5.61 -13.99
N GLY A 67 3.93 -4.28 -14.08
CA GLY A 67 4.10 -3.51 -15.32
C GLY A 67 2.92 -3.65 -16.28
#